data_AF-A0A8H3WBX6-F1
#
_entry.id   AF-A0A8H3WBX6-F1
#
_cell.length_a   1.000
_cell.length_b   1.000
_cell.length_c   1.000
_cell.angle_alpha   90.00
_cell.angle_beta   90.00
_cell.angle_gamma   90.00
#
_symmetry.space_group_name_H-M   'P 1'
#
loop_
_entity.id
_entity.type
_entity.pdbx_description
1 polymer ?
#
loop_
_entity_poly.entity_id
_entity_poly.type
_entity_poly.pdbx_seq_one_letter_code
_entity_poly.pdbx_strand_id
1 'polypeptide(L)'
;MPPLRLLALPRELREIIFEFYISIDGGYVCDTCGSIRGKLKGANGDRIQLSLVYTFKRIAEEMARGGLAFRFNTITFVPLSSKSLSGLAGSFDLKRNNLDRTRSAIFHTVGHCIPDSVYSEMAAAYPRLLPLLDRLKREGRQPSFVAARLAMDRHGPYGEAPSTYLEFIKDVLQKSSMCDETFRDAVRDYWPELVRRCPDRRAWDPFAVVYDSIEPWTIPSATQMRRLEAGIPVHDFPRIINDDFDRSIYRFSAAAAAIYFLKSMPHEMLLHLRTIILDEKHEAVQHPEYHARGLIPFWQAYPRLRIERRVSLWRNVFQADINYLCPAERCELDLRSTPAFLNSDQITSNVACWIVEAMVLLPAGMPAKSFSLFLDGDPAPALCGEVFQSVIQRDVAWQLAWDLSLEKELLPEISWFDKRGESVTRHGDYSSGVYEDKKGFWGYFFEDFPRGIRNLGKGSFPVHCNFDIGSACDVESLVRQHVDWRQSKWEKEWFEHNPPWWQAMPPLPDWMILLEENVLTEKDIW
;
A
#
# COMPACT_ATOMS: atom_id res chain seq x y z
N MET A 1 -7.02 24.33 -56.23
CA MET A 1 -5.87 24.44 -55.31
C MET A 1 -4.94 23.25 -55.56
N PRO A 2 -3.62 23.44 -55.68
CA PRO A 2 -2.70 22.30 -55.74
C PRO A 2 -2.72 21.55 -54.40
N PRO A 3 -2.53 20.21 -54.41
CA PRO A 3 -2.51 19.43 -53.18
C PRO A 3 -1.34 19.87 -52.30
N LEU A 4 -1.66 20.28 -51.08
CA LEU A 4 -0.67 20.63 -50.06
C LEU A 4 0.17 19.38 -49.72
N ARG A 5 1.48 19.48 -49.92
CA ARG A 5 2.41 18.39 -49.60
C ARG A 5 2.81 18.51 -48.13
N LEU A 6 2.37 17.58 -47.28
CA LEU A 6 2.65 17.57 -45.84
C LEU A 6 4.14 17.80 -45.52
N LEU A 7 5.05 17.13 -46.24
CA LEU A 7 6.51 17.25 -46.02
C LEU A 7 7.13 18.55 -46.55
N ALA A 8 6.37 19.38 -47.27
CA ALA A 8 6.80 20.70 -47.74
C ALA A 8 6.48 21.82 -46.73
N LEU A 9 5.62 21.55 -45.74
CA LEU A 9 5.35 22.48 -44.64
C LEU A 9 6.59 22.64 -43.75
N PRO A 10 6.79 23.78 -43.06
CA PRO A 10 7.76 23.91 -41.97
C PRO A 10 7.60 22.86 -40.87
N ARG A 11 8.68 22.57 -40.14
CA ARG A 11 8.70 21.51 -39.11
C ARG A 11 7.69 21.74 -38.00
N GLU A 12 7.53 23.00 -37.61
CA GLU A 12 6.64 23.46 -36.55
C GLU A 12 5.17 23.19 -36.92
N LEU A 13 4.79 23.49 -38.16
CA LEU A 13 3.44 23.19 -38.66
C LEU A 13 3.19 21.68 -38.79
N ARG A 14 4.22 20.90 -39.14
CA ARG A 14 4.11 19.43 -39.14
C ARG A 14 3.92 18.87 -37.74
N GLU A 15 4.61 19.40 -36.72
CA GLU A 15 4.44 18.97 -35.32
C GLU A 15 3.02 19.23 -34.82
N ILE A 16 2.41 20.38 -35.14
CA ILE A 16 1.00 20.68 -34.83
C ILE A 16 0.06 19.68 -35.51
N ILE A 17 0.32 19.34 -36.78
CA ILE A 17 -0.48 18.32 -37.48
C ILE A 17 -0.30 16.94 -36.85
N PHE A 18 0.91 16.57 -36.44
CA PHE A 18 1.17 15.31 -35.76
C PHE A 18 0.47 15.25 -34.40
N GLU A 19 0.51 16.34 -33.63
CA GLU A 19 -0.22 16.47 -32.37
C GLU A 19 -1.72 16.28 -32.58
N PHE A 20 -2.33 17.00 -33.53
CA PHE A 20 -3.74 16.82 -33.86
C PHE A 20 -4.08 15.38 -34.29
N TYR A 21 -3.17 14.72 -35.02
CA TYR A 21 -3.38 13.36 -35.51
C TYR A 21 -3.30 12.28 -34.41
N ILE A 22 -2.44 12.45 -33.40
CA ILE A 22 -2.22 11.43 -32.36
C ILE A 22 -2.89 11.74 -31.03
N SER A 23 -3.35 12.97 -30.81
CA SER A 23 -4.05 13.35 -29.58
C SER A 23 -5.45 12.75 -29.59
N ILE A 24 -5.80 12.08 -28.49
CA ILE A 24 -7.12 11.52 -28.26
C ILE A 24 -7.70 12.23 -27.04
N ASP A 25 -8.98 12.60 -27.12
CA ASP A 25 -9.70 13.18 -25.99
C ASP A 25 -9.75 12.19 -24.82
N GLY A 26 -9.44 12.66 -23.61
CA GLY A 26 -9.23 11.81 -22.43
C GLY A 26 -7.92 10.98 -22.44
N GLY A 27 -7.12 11.06 -23.50
CA GLY A 27 -5.82 10.39 -23.62
C GLY A 27 -5.92 8.88 -23.89
N TYR A 28 -4.91 8.14 -23.44
CA TYR A 28 -4.81 6.70 -23.63
C TYR A 28 -5.12 5.96 -22.33
N VAL A 29 -5.77 4.81 -22.45
CA VAL A 29 -6.02 3.88 -21.35
C VAL A 29 -5.29 2.59 -21.65
N CYS A 30 -4.57 2.07 -20.66
CA CYS A 30 -3.98 0.75 -20.77
C CYS A 30 -5.07 -0.31 -20.66
N ASP A 31 -5.41 -0.93 -21.79
CA ASP A 31 -6.31 -2.09 -21.81
C ASP A 31 -5.53 -3.33 -21.43
N THR A 32 -5.77 -3.76 -20.21
CA THR A 32 -5.17 -4.93 -19.61
C THR A 32 -6.19 -6.04 -19.37
N CYS A 33 -7.44 -5.84 -19.81
CA CYS A 33 -8.47 -6.86 -19.81
C CYS A 33 -8.08 -7.96 -20.81
N GLY A 34 -7.42 -9.02 -20.30
CA GLY A 34 -7.13 -10.25 -21.04
C GLY A 34 -5.67 -10.46 -21.47
N SER A 35 -4.75 -9.50 -21.24
CA SER A 35 -3.31 -9.75 -21.45
C SER A 35 -2.43 -8.84 -20.60
N ILE A 36 -1.41 -9.43 -19.97
CA ILE A 36 -0.40 -8.69 -19.20
C ILE A 36 0.40 -7.74 -20.12
N ARG A 37 0.47 -8.02 -21.43
CA ARG A 37 1.17 -7.18 -22.41
C ARG A 37 0.46 -5.87 -22.78
N GLY A 38 -0.58 -5.47 -22.05
CA GLY A 38 -1.21 -4.13 -22.04
C GLY A 38 -1.24 -3.41 -23.40
N LYS A 39 -2.36 -3.50 -24.13
CA LYS A 39 -2.54 -2.69 -25.34
C LYS A 39 -3.11 -1.34 -24.95
N LEU A 40 -2.48 -0.25 -25.39
CA LEU A 40 -3.08 1.07 -25.22
C LEU A 40 -4.25 1.23 -26.20
N LYS A 41 -5.34 1.81 -25.70
CA LYS A 41 -6.49 2.28 -26.50
C LYS A 41 -6.81 3.73 -26.15
N GLY A 42 -7.54 4.42 -27.01
CA GLY A 42 -8.11 5.72 -26.65
C GLY A 42 -9.10 5.59 -25.49
N ALA A 43 -9.21 6.62 -24.65
CA ALA A 43 -10.06 6.60 -23.47
C ALA A 43 -11.53 6.22 -23.77
N ASN A 44 -12.06 6.63 -24.92
CA ASN A 44 -13.42 6.34 -25.37
C ASN A 44 -13.54 5.05 -26.21
N GLY A 45 -12.52 4.19 -26.19
CA GLY A 45 -12.43 3.01 -27.05
C GLY A 45 -11.89 3.29 -28.46
N ASP A 46 -11.46 4.53 -28.71
CA ASP A 46 -10.90 4.95 -29.99
C ASP A 46 -9.60 4.21 -30.33
N ARG A 47 -9.35 4.02 -31.63
CA ARG A 47 -8.10 3.43 -32.10
C ARG A 47 -6.99 4.46 -32.07
N ILE A 48 -5.83 4.09 -31.52
CA ILE A 48 -4.62 4.91 -31.60
C ILE A 48 -4.12 4.93 -33.04
N GLN A 49 -4.17 6.09 -33.67
CA GLN A 49 -3.75 6.26 -35.06
C GLN A 49 -2.23 6.44 -35.14
N LEU A 50 -1.53 5.38 -35.57
CA LEU A 50 -0.08 5.40 -35.83
C LEU A 50 0.25 5.08 -37.29
N SER A 51 -0.74 5.09 -38.19
CA SER A 51 -0.52 4.65 -39.58
C SER A 51 0.51 5.52 -40.31
N LEU A 52 0.58 6.83 -40.02
CA LEU A 52 1.61 7.70 -40.58
C LEU A 52 3.04 7.32 -40.15
N VAL A 53 3.22 6.85 -38.91
CA VAL A 53 4.52 6.37 -38.40
C VAL A 53 4.94 5.10 -39.13
N TYR A 54 4.00 4.19 -39.41
CA TYR A 54 4.31 2.93 -40.08
C TYR A 54 4.48 3.05 -41.60
N THR A 55 4.00 4.15 -42.20
CA THR A 55 3.98 4.30 -43.67
C THR A 55 5.16 5.12 -44.21
N PHE A 56 5.63 6.14 -43.49
CA PHE A 56 6.66 7.07 -44.01
C PHE A 56 7.85 7.20 -43.06
N LYS A 57 9.03 6.73 -43.47
CA LYS A 57 10.27 6.76 -42.65
C LYS A 57 10.59 8.15 -42.08
N ARG A 58 10.49 9.18 -42.92
CA ARG A 58 10.72 10.58 -42.47
C ARG A 58 9.72 11.00 -41.40
N ILE A 59 8.44 10.69 -41.56
CA ILE A 59 7.41 10.99 -40.55
C ILE A 59 7.67 10.17 -39.29
N ALA A 60 8.08 8.90 -39.42
CA ALA A 60 8.43 8.05 -38.29
C ALA A 60 9.59 8.65 -37.47
N GLU A 61 10.65 9.11 -38.12
CA GLU A 61 11.78 9.81 -37.46
C GLU A 61 11.32 11.11 -36.82
N GLU A 62 10.52 11.90 -37.55
CA GLU A 62 9.94 13.16 -37.11
C GLU A 62 8.96 13.01 -35.93
N MET A 63 8.28 11.88 -35.82
CA MET A 63 7.41 11.52 -34.69
C MET A 63 8.17 10.75 -33.61
N ALA A 64 9.50 10.69 -33.70
CA ALA A 64 10.41 9.98 -32.79
C ALA A 64 9.99 8.51 -32.57
N ARG A 65 9.64 7.82 -33.67
CA ARG A 65 9.12 6.45 -33.74
C ARG A 65 7.89 6.20 -32.86
N GLY A 66 7.00 7.19 -32.77
CA GLY A 66 5.77 7.10 -31.99
C GLY A 66 5.90 7.67 -30.58
N GLY A 67 7.09 8.12 -30.18
CA GLY A 67 7.33 8.79 -28.90
C GLY A 67 6.41 9.99 -28.67
N LEU A 68 6.14 10.80 -29.71
CA LEU A 68 5.25 11.96 -29.59
C LEU A 68 3.85 11.62 -29.08
N ALA A 69 3.35 10.40 -29.32
CA ALA A 69 2.05 9.97 -28.82
C ALA A 69 1.99 10.01 -27.29
N PHE A 70 3.07 9.61 -26.61
CA PHE A 70 3.22 9.66 -25.15
C PHE A 70 3.54 11.04 -24.60
N ARG A 71 3.97 11.95 -25.48
CA ARG A 71 4.23 13.34 -25.11
C ARG A 71 2.95 14.14 -25.00
N PHE A 72 2.02 13.91 -25.93
CA PHE A 72 0.78 14.69 -26.03
C PHE A 72 -0.40 14.01 -25.34
N ASN A 73 -0.34 12.72 -25.05
CA ASN A 73 -1.42 12.00 -24.37
C ASN A 73 -1.00 11.56 -22.97
N THR A 74 -1.90 11.78 -22.02
CA THR A 74 -1.86 11.15 -20.70
C THR A 74 -2.16 9.66 -20.84
N ILE A 75 -1.45 8.81 -20.10
CA ILE A 75 -1.76 7.37 -20.02
C ILE A 75 -2.40 7.06 -18.67
N THR A 76 -3.60 6.51 -18.70
CA THR A 76 -4.32 6.07 -17.52
C THR A 76 -4.20 4.56 -17.35
N PHE A 77 -3.80 4.13 -16.17
CA PHE A 77 -3.78 2.73 -15.73
C PHE A 77 -4.86 2.50 -14.69
N VAL A 78 -5.48 1.33 -14.72
CA VAL A 78 -6.47 0.86 -13.75
C VAL A 78 -6.02 -0.47 -13.16
N PRO A 79 -6.55 -0.89 -11.99
CA PRO A 79 -6.28 -2.21 -11.44
C PRO A 79 -6.55 -3.34 -12.44
N LEU A 80 -5.65 -4.31 -12.48
CA LEU A 80 -5.73 -5.46 -13.35
C LEU A 80 -6.66 -6.51 -12.76
N SER A 81 -7.72 -6.82 -13.51
CA SER A 81 -8.61 -7.93 -13.17
C SER A 81 -8.93 -8.76 -14.41
N SER A 82 -8.68 -10.06 -14.32
CA SER A 82 -9.21 -11.09 -15.21
C SER A 82 -9.27 -12.41 -14.43
N LYS A 83 -10.06 -13.40 -14.87
CA LYS A 83 -10.18 -14.68 -14.15
C LYS A 83 -8.81 -15.35 -13.89
N SER A 84 -7.92 -15.35 -14.88
CA SER A 84 -6.56 -15.90 -14.73
C SER A 84 -5.65 -15.03 -13.87
N LEU A 85 -5.79 -13.70 -13.92
CA LEU A 85 -4.99 -12.78 -13.11
C LEU A 85 -5.45 -12.72 -11.66
N SER A 86 -6.73 -12.95 -11.37
CA SER A 86 -7.27 -12.98 -10.01
C SER A 86 -6.63 -14.12 -9.21
N GLY A 87 -6.63 -15.35 -9.75
CA GLY A 87 -5.97 -16.48 -9.08
C GLY A 87 -4.46 -16.25 -8.87
N LEU A 88 -3.78 -15.64 -9.84
CA LEU A 88 -2.37 -15.26 -9.68
C LEU A 88 -2.18 -14.20 -8.59
N ALA A 89 -3.02 -13.16 -8.56
CA ALA A 89 -2.95 -12.07 -7.59
C ALA A 89 -3.20 -12.57 -6.17
N GLY A 90 -4.26 -13.37 -5.95
CA GLY A 90 -4.55 -13.96 -4.63
C GLY A 90 -3.44 -14.91 -4.15
N SER A 91 -2.93 -15.78 -5.04
CA SER A 91 -1.81 -16.68 -4.71
C SER A 91 -0.52 -15.92 -4.40
N PHE A 92 -0.25 -14.84 -5.12
CA PHE A 92 0.88 -13.95 -4.86
C PHE A 92 0.70 -13.22 -3.53
N ASP A 93 -0.53 -12.78 -3.23
CA ASP A 93 -0.86 -12.10 -1.99
C ASP A 93 -0.50 -12.94 -0.76
N LEU A 94 -1.06 -14.15 -0.72
CA LEU A 94 -0.81 -15.11 0.35
C LEU A 94 0.68 -15.41 0.52
N LYS A 95 1.39 -15.69 -0.57
CA LYS A 95 2.81 -16.06 -0.52
C LYS A 95 3.68 -14.92 -0.05
N ARG A 96 3.45 -13.71 -0.55
CA ARG A 96 4.25 -12.54 -0.19
C ARG A 96 3.97 -12.06 1.24
N ASN A 97 2.74 -12.19 1.73
CA ASN A 97 2.42 -12.00 3.15
C ASN A 97 3.17 -12.99 4.04
N ASN A 98 3.25 -14.27 3.64
CA ASN A 98 4.05 -15.27 4.36
C ASN A 98 5.56 -14.96 4.29
N LEU A 99 6.06 -14.39 3.18
CA LEU A 99 7.45 -13.93 3.07
C LEU A 99 7.77 -12.85 4.11
N ASP A 100 6.96 -11.79 4.20
CA ASP A 100 7.18 -10.70 5.16
C ASP A 100 7.04 -11.18 6.61
N ARG A 101 6.05 -12.02 6.90
CA ARG A 101 5.91 -12.64 8.23
C ARG A 101 7.13 -13.47 8.61
N THR A 102 7.64 -14.27 7.68
CA THR A 102 8.84 -15.09 7.93
C THR A 102 10.07 -14.21 8.15
N ARG A 103 10.23 -13.11 7.41
CA ARG A 103 11.30 -12.13 7.65
C ARG A 103 11.19 -11.51 9.03
N SER A 104 9.99 -11.07 9.42
CA SER A 104 9.74 -10.52 10.76
C SER A 104 10.11 -11.54 11.84
N ALA A 105 9.70 -12.80 11.67
CA ALA A 105 10.02 -13.88 12.60
C ALA A 105 11.52 -14.15 12.71
N ILE A 106 12.25 -14.21 11.59
CA ILE A 106 13.72 -14.32 11.59
C ILE A 106 14.32 -13.12 12.33
N PHE A 107 13.91 -11.90 11.98
CA PHE A 107 14.41 -10.65 12.59
C PHE A 107 14.24 -10.63 14.11
N HIS A 108 13.06 -10.98 14.64
CA HIS A 108 12.84 -11.03 16.08
C HIS A 108 13.58 -12.17 16.77
N THR A 109 13.92 -13.25 16.06
CA THR A 109 14.65 -14.40 16.61
C THR A 109 16.15 -14.17 16.68
N VAL A 110 16.74 -13.70 15.59
CA VAL A 110 18.19 -13.54 15.46
C VAL A 110 18.66 -12.11 15.73
N GLY A 111 17.76 -11.13 15.84
CA GLY A 111 18.10 -9.71 15.95
C GLY A 111 18.98 -9.33 17.15
N HIS A 112 19.06 -10.18 18.18
CA HIS A 112 19.95 -9.97 19.32
C HIS A 112 21.45 -10.03 18.96
N CYS A 113 21.82 -10.66 17.83
CA CYS A 113 23.19 -10.78 17.36
C CYS A 113 23.54 -9.80 16.21
N ILE A 114 22.74 -8.75 16.00
CA ILE A 114 23.01 -7.74 14.96
C ILE A 114 24.38 -7.07 15.20
N PRO A 115 25.28 -7.07 14.21
CA PRO A 115 26.61 -6.46 14.32
C PRO A 115 26.55 -4.95 14.56
N ASP A 116 27.52 -4.41 15.29
CA ASP A 116 27.58 -2.97 15.60
C ASP A 116 27.77 -2.09 14.36
N SER A 117 28.42 -2.61 13.31
CA SER A 117 28.54 -1.95 12.01
C SER A 117 27.18 -1.73 11.36
N VAL A 118 26.34 -2.77 11.32
CA VAL A 118 24.98 -2.70 10.77
C VAL A 118 24.09 -1.84 11.66
N TYR A 119 24.20 -1.97 12.99
CA TYR A 119 23.48 -1.11 13.92
C TYR A 119 23.75 0.38 13.62
N SER A 120 25.02 0.75 13.42
CA SER A 120 25.42 2.13 13.13
C SER A 120 24.87 2.61 11.78
N GLU A 121 24.84 1.74 10.78
CA GLU A 121 24.24 2.05 9.47
C GLU A 121 22.71 2.24 9.58
N MET A 122 22.02 1.35 10.30
CA MET A 122 20.58 1.45 10.54
C MET A 122 20.23 2.68 11.39
N ALA A 123 21.11 3.11 12.29
CA ALA A 123 20.95 4.35 13.05
C ALA A 123 20.88 5.59 12.14
N ALA A 124 21.66 5.59 11.06
CA ALA A 124 21.66 6.68 10.10
C ALA A 124 20.45 6.62 9.15
N ALA A 125 20.08 5.41 8.70
CA ALA A 125 19.03 5.22 7.70
C ALA A 125 17.60 5.21 8.31
N TYR A 126 17.43 4.63 9.50
CA TYR A 126 16.15 4.38 10.16
C TYR A 126 16.16 4.80 11.64
N PRO A 127 16.47 6.07 11.96
CA PRO A 127 16.71 6.51 13.35
C PRO A 127 15.53 6.26 14.29
N ARG A 128 14.28 6.37 13.79
CA ARG A 128 13.07 6.16 14.60
C ARG A 128 12.83 4.69 14.98
N LEU A 129 13.45 3.73 14.27
CA LEU A 129 13.34 2.29 14.55
C LEU A 129 14.47 1.75 15.44
N LEU A 130 15.41 2.58 15.86
CA LEU A 130 16.51 2.18 16.76
C LEU A 130 16.06 1.53 18.08
N PRO A 131 14.99 2.01 18.76
CA PRO A 131 14.53 1.36 19.99
C PRO A 131 14.23 -0.13 19.83
N LEU A 132 13.84 -0.56 18.62
CA LEU A 132 13.60 -1.96 18.31
C LEU A 132 14.89 -2.79 18.34
N LEU A 133 15.99 -2.25 17.78
CA LEU A 133 17.30 -2.89 17.84
C LEU A 133 17.83 -2.97 19.28
N ASP A 134 17.67 -1.89 20.04
CA ASP A 134 18.09 -1.84 21.45
C ASP A 134 17.36 -2.88 22.29
N ARG A 135 16.06 -3.07 22.04
CA ARG A 135 15.26 -4.09 22.70
C ARG A 135 15.75 -5.49 22.36
N LEU A 136 15.96 -5.78 21.08
CA LEU A 136 16.43 -7.10 20.64
C LEU A 136 17.78 -7.45 21.26
N LYS A 137 18.73 -6.50 21.32
CA LYS A 137 20.01 -6.69 22.01
C LYS A 137 19.84 -6.94 23.50
N ARG A 138 18.96 -6.18 24.17
CA ARG A 138 18.69 -6.31 25.61
C ARG A 138 18.04 -7.63 25.98
N GLU A 139 17.12 -8.12 25.16
CA GLU A 139 16.42 -9.39 25.38
C GLU A 139 17.32 -10.60 25.13
N GLY A 140 18.40 -10.45 24.35
CA GLY A 140 19.35 -11.50 24.08
C GLY A 140 18.74 -12.67 23.30
N ARG A 141 19.41 -13.83 23.36
CA ARG A 141 18.94 -15.04 22.67
C ARG A 141 17.67 -15.56 23.32
N GLN A 142 16.59 -15.63 22.53
CA GLN A 142 15.34 -16.25 22.93
C GLN A 142 15.21 -17.68 22.35
N PRO A 143 14.54 -18.62 23.03
CA PRO A 143 14.16 -19.89 22.43
C PRO A 143 13.31 -19.66 21.17
N SER A 144 13.49 -20.49 20.13
CA SER A 144 12.84 -20.28 18.82
C SER A 144 11.31 -20.14 18.93
N PHE A 145 10.65 -20.99 19.74
CA PHE A 145 9.21 -20.89 19.97
C PHE A 145 8.79 -19.55 20.63
N VAL A 146 9.55 -19.06 21.61
CA VAL A 146 9.28 -17.79 22.28
C VAL A 146 9.46 -16.64 21.29
N ALA A 147 10.54 -16.66 20.52
CA ALA A 147 10.80 -15.65 19.49
C ALA A 147 9.74 -15.65 18.39
N ALA A 148 9.28 -16.83 17.95
CA ALA A 148 8.21 -16.96 16.97
C ALA A 148 6.89 -16.37 17.50
N ARG A 149 6.54 -16.65 18.76
CA ARG A 149 5.37 -16.04 19.41
C ARG A 149 5.52 -14.53 19.54
N LEU A 150 6.67 -14.05 20.01
CA LEU A 150 6.95 -12.62 20.08
C LEU A 150 6.87 -11.97 18.70
N ALA A 151 7.27 -12.64 17.62
CA ALA A 151 7.12 -12.11 16.28
C ALA A 151 5.67 -12.02 15.80
N MET A 152 4.76 -12.84 16.35
CA MET A 152 3.31 -12.75 16.14
C MET A 152 2.64 -11.69 17.02
N ASP A 153 3.21 -11.41 18.19
CA ASP A 153 2.68 -10.39 19.10
C ASP A 153 3.23 -8.99 18.78
N ARG A 154 4.47 -8.92 18.27
CA ARG A 154 5.19 -7.68 17.94
C ARG A 154 5.08 -7.41 16.46
N HIS A 155 4.06 -6.65 16.11
CA HIS A 155 3.86 -6.22 14.75
C HIS A 155 4.07 -4.72 14.64
N GLY A 156 4.95 -4.34 13.72
CA GLY A 156 5.13 -2.96 13.33
C GLY A 156 3.85 -2.37 12.69
N PRO A 157 3.92 -1.10 12.26
CA PRO A 157 5.15 -0.45 11.80
C PRO A 157 5.76 0.54 12.79
N TYR A 158 5.33 0.52 14.06
CA TYR A 158 5.86 1.36 15.13
C TYR A 158 5.87 2.87 14.79
N GLY A 159 4.79 3.33 14.18
CA GLY A 159 4.64 4.73 13.81
C GLY A 159 5.27 5.13 12.48
N GLU A 160 6.09 4.27 11.86
CA GLU A 160 6.61 4.48 10.50
C GLU A 160 5.60 4.09 9.43
N ALA A 161 5.78 4.60 8.22
CA ALA A 161 5.10 4.06 7.04
C ALA A 161 5.46 2.57 6.90
N PRO A 162 4.49 1.66 6.66
CA PRO A 162 4.80 0.24 6.74
C PRO A 162 5.84 -0.23 5.70
N SER A 163 5.93 0.42 4.53
CA SER A 163 7.01 0.14 3.56
C SER A 163 8.41 0.41 4.15
N THR A 164 8.54 1.45 4.98
CA THR A 164 9.79 1.82 5.65
C THR A 164 10.16 0.78 6.70
N TYR A 165 9.17 0.28 7.46
CA TYR A 165 9.38 -0.79 8.43
C TYR A 165 9.81 -2.11 7.77
N LEU A 166 9.14 -2.51 6.69
CA LEU A 166 9.49 -3.74 5.96
C LEU A 166 10.87 -3.65 5.29
N GLU A 167 11.22 -2.47 4.75
CA GLU A 167 12.55 -2.22 4.19
C GLU A 167 13.64 -2.26 5.27
N PHE A 168 13.39 -1.67 6.44
CA PHE A 168 14.29 -1.76 7.59
C PHE A 168 14.57 -3.23 7.99
N ILE A 169 13.53 -4.07 8.11
CA ILE A 169 13.73 -5.49 8.42
C ILE A 169 14.59 -6.17 7.35
N LYS A 170 14.27 -5.93 6.07
CA LYS A 170 14.99 -6.51 4.94
C LYS A 170 16.47 -6.10 4.96
N ASP A 171 16.75 -4.81 5.17
CA ASP A 171 18.09 -4.26 5.22
C ASP A 171 18.90 -4.82 6.40
N VAL A 172 18.33 -4.88 7.60
CA VAL A 172 18.97 -5.49 8.77
C VAL A 172 19.38 -6.93 8.47
N LEU A 173 18.43 -7.75 7.99
CA LEU A 173 18.66 -9.17 7.75
C LEU A 173 19.73 -9.39 6.68
N GLN A 174 19.64 -8.66 5.56
CA GLN A 174 20.56 -8.82 4.44
C GLN A 174 21.97 -8.33 4.79
N LYS A 175 22.10 -7.12 5.34
CA LYS A 175 23.41 -6.52 5.66
C LYS A 175 24.12 -7.32 6.75
N SER A 176 23.41 -7.71 7.82
CA SER A 176 23.98 -8.51 8.91
C SER A 176 24.45 -9.88 8.42
N SER A 177 23.66 -10.53 7.56
CA SER A 177 24.02 -11.84 6.98
C SER A 177 25.21 -11.77 6.02
N MET A 178 25.50 -10.60 5.43
CA MET A 178 26.64 -10.40 4.54
C MET A 178 27.92 -10.05 5.29
N CYS A 179 27.85 -9.32 6.40
CA CYS A 179 29.02 -8.76 7.07
C CYS A 179 29.49 -9.55 8.30
N ASP A 180 28.68 -10.47 8.85
CA ASP A 180 29.01 -11.18 10.09
C ASP A 180 28.64 -12.67 10.03
N GLU A 181 29.62 -13.52 10.34
CA GLU A 181 29.47 -14.98 10.28
C GLU A 181 28.59 -15.51 11.41
N THR A 182 28.61 -14.88 12.59
CA THR A 182 27.79 -15.31 13.74
C THR A 182 26.31 -15.07 13.46
N PHE A 183 25.96 -13.89 12.93
CA PHE A 183 24.60 -13.60 12.49
C PHE A 183 24.16 -14.54 11.36
N ARG A 184 25.05 -14.78 10.39
CA ARG A 184 24.77 -15.69 9.28
C ARG A 184 24.52 -17.11 9.75
N ASP A 185 25.28 -17.62 10.70
CA ASP A 185 25.06 -18.95 11.28
C ASP A 185 23.75 -18.99 12.07
N ALA A 186 23.42 -17.93 12.83
CA ALA A 186 22.14 -17.84 13.53
C ALA A 186 20.93 -17.85 12.56
N VAL A 187 21.04 -17.18 11.40
CA VAL A 187 20.01 -17.25 10.34
C VAL A 187 19.95 -18.65 9.73
N ARG A 188 21.09 -19.31 9.49
CA ARG A 188 21.14 -20.67 8.93
C ARG A 188 20.46 -21.68 9.85
N ASP A 189 20.62 -21.50 11.17
CA ASP A 189 20.07 -22.37 12.20
C ASP A 189 18.61 -22.04 12.57
N TYR A 190 18.05 -20.96 12.02
CA TYR A 190 16.66 -20.58 12.26
C TYR A 190 15.71 -21.66 11.75
N TRP A 191 14.66 -21.95 12.53
CA TRP A 191 13.60 -22.88 12.18
C TRP A 191 12.23 -22.29 12.55
N PRO A 192 11.24 -22.27 11.64
CA PRO A 192 9.95 -21.66 11.89
C PRO A 192 9.07 -22.63 12.69
N GLU A 193 8.95 -22.40 14.00
CA GLU A 193 8.25 -23.32 14.92
C GLU A 193 6.71 -23.25 14.85
N LEU A 194 6.14 -22.13 14.40
CA LEU A 194 4.69 -21.86 14.40
C LEU A 194 4.12 -21.84 12.97
N VAL A 195 4.27 -22.94 12.23
CA VAL A 195 3.83 -23.02 10.82
C VAL A 195 3.00 -24.27 10.51
N ARG A 196 1.94 -24.09 9.71
CA ARG A 196 1.02 -25.14 9.23
C ARG A 196 1.70 -26.17 8.35
N ARG A 197 2.53 -25.70 7.43
CA ARG A 197 3.33 -26.55 6.53
C ARG A 197 4.75 -26.01 6.49
N CYS A 198 5.67 -26.80 7.03
CA CYS A 198 7.09 -26.61 6.84
C CYS A 198 7.50 -27.09 5.44
N PRO A 199 8.41 -26.38 4.77
CA PRO A 199 9.23 -27.00 3.73
C PRO A 199 10.08 -28.12 4.38
N ASP A 200 10.56 -29.09 3.61
CA ASP A 200 11.41 -30.16 4.14
C ASP A 200 12.62 -29.53 4.87
N ARG A 201 12.81 -29.89 6.16
CA ARG A 201 13.88 -29.36 7.01
C ARG A 201 15.27 -29.52 6.42
N ARG A 202 15.47 -30.56 5.59
CA ARG A 202 16.75 -30.81 4.91
C ARG A 202 16.92 -30.00 3.63
N ALA A 203 15.85 -29.44 3.09
CA ALA A 203 15.83 -28.72 1.82
C ALA A 203 15.52 -27.22 1.96
N TRP A 204 15.01 -26.78 3.12
CA TRP A 204 14.69 -25.39 3.34
C TRP A 204 15.93 -24.54 3.60
N ASP A 205 16.02 -23.43 2.88
CA ASP A 205 17.06 -22.43 3.07
C ASP A 205 16.45 -21.11 3.57
N PRO A 206 16.70 -20.69 4.82
CA PRO A 206 16.22 -19.41 5.34
C PRO A 206 16.76 -18.21 4.55
N PHE A 207 17.90 -18.37 3.84
CA PHE A 207 18.43 -17.33 2.96
C PHE A 207 17.58 -17.11 1.71
N ALA A 208 16.77 -18.10 1.30
CA ALA A 208 15.77 -17.89 0.26
C ALA A 208 14.74 -16.83 0.67
N VAL A 209 14.44 -16.69 1.97
CA VAL A 209 13.55 -15.65 2.50
C VAL A 209 14.30 -14.32 2.67
N VAL A 210 15.50 -14.36 3.25
CA VAL A 210 16.31 -13.15 3.52
C VAL A 210 16.66 -12.42 2.22
N TYR A 211 17.07 -13.14 1.19
CA TYR A 211 17.56 -12.54 -0.06
C TYR A 211 16.51 -12.49 -1.19
N ASP A 212 15.27 -12.91 -0.97
CA ASP A 212 14.25 -12.77 -2.02
C ASP A 212 14.06 -11.28 -2.39
N SER A 213 14.05 -11.00 -3.69
CA SER A 213 13.99 -9.65 -4.23
C SER A 213 12.66 -9.32 -4.87
N ILE A 214 11.61 -10.13 -4.65
CA ILE A 214 10.30 -9.83 -5.22
C ILE A 214 9.68 -8.64 -4.48
N GLU A 215 9.31 -7.63 -5.27
CA GLU A 215 8.71 -6.41 -4.75
C GLU A 215 7.17 -6.51 -4.75
N PRO A 216 6.46 -5.86 -3.82
CA PRO A 216 5.00 -6.00 -3.66
C PRO A 216 4.22 -5.57 -4.92
N TRP A 217 4.73 -4.59 -5.67
CA TRP A 217 4.15 -4.13 -6.94
C TRP A 217 4.48 -5.02 -8.15
N THR A 218 5.10 -6.19 -7.95
CA THR A 218 5.46 -7.09 -9.04
C THR A 218 4.24 -7.87 -9.52
N ILE A 219 4.07 -7.97 -10.85
CA ILE A 219 3.21 -9.00 -11.45
C ILE A 219 4.11 -10.22 -11.72
N PRO A 220 4.01 -11.29 -10.91
CA PRO A 220 4.99 -12.38 -10.94
C PRO A 220 4.82 -13.30 -12.14
N SER A 221 5.95 -13.77 -12.68
CA SER A 221 5.98 -14.91 -13.60
C SER A 221 5.78 -16.23 -12.86
N ALA A 222 5.42 -17.29 -13.59
CA ALA A 222 5.30 -18.65 -13.03
C ALA A 222 6.61 -19.14 -12.37
N THR A 223 7.78 -18.72 -12.87
CA THR A 223 9.07 -19.06 -12.26
C THR A 223 9.30 -18.34 -10.93
N GLN A 224 8.89 -17.07 -10.83
CA GLN A 224 8.94 -16.34 -9.55
C GLN A 224 7.98 -16.95 -8.53
N MET A 225 6.76 -17.31 -8.95
CA MET A 225 5.79 -17.98 -8.07
C MET A 225 6.31 -19.31 -7.51
N ARG A 226 6.91 -20.15 -8.37
CA ARG A 226 7.52 -21.42 -7.94
C ARG A 226 8.69 -21.21 -6.98
N ARG A 227 9.48 -20.15 -7.18
CA ARG A 227 10.57 -19.80 -6.26
C ARG A 227 10.03 -19.42 -4.88
N LEU A 228 9.00 -18.58 -4.83
CA LEU A 228 8.34 -18.21 -3.59
C LEU A 228 7.77 -19.45 -2.88
N GLU A 229 7.07 -20.30 -3.62
CA GLU A 229 6.48 -21.53 -3.07
C GLU A 229 7.52 -22.49 -2.49
N ALA A 230 8.68 -22.62 -3.11
CA ALA A 230 9.76 -23.47 -2.61
C ALA A 230 10.47 -22.89 -1.36
N GLY A 231 10.50 -21.56 -1.22
CA GLY A 231 11.29 -20.87 -0.20
C GLY A 231 10.51 -20.48 1.07
N ILE A 232 9.18 -20.49 1.06
CA ILE A 232 8.37 -19.84 2.10
C ILE A 232 7.58 -20.87 2.92
N PRO A 233 7.75 -20.91 4.26
CA PRO A 233 6.88 -21.65 5.17
C PRO A 233 5.43 -21.14 5.13
N VAL A 234 4.46 -22.05 5.24
CA VAL A 234 3.04 -21.68 5.36
C VAL A 234 2.70 -21.58 6.83
N HIS A 235 2.52 -20.36 7.35
CA HIS A 235 2.24 -20.11 8.77
C HIS A 235 0.87 -20.67 9.21
N ASP A 236 0.79 -21.15 10.46
CA ASP A 236 -0.47 -21.60 11.07
C ASP A 236 -1.31 -20.39 11.43
N PHE A 237 -2.39 -20.16 10.68
CA PHE A 237 -3.49 -19.32 11.13
C PHE A 237 -4.76 -20.17 11.23
N PRO A 238 -5.63 -19.93 12.24
CA PRO A 238 -6.84 -20.71 12.50
C PRO A 238 -7.92 -20.60 11.41
N ARG A 239 -7.70 -19.83 10.36
CA ARG A 239 -8.69 -19.56 9.31
C ARG A 239 -7.96 -19.41 7.98
N ILE A 240 -7.71 -20.53 7.32
CA ILE A 240 -7.32 -20.53 5.90
C ILE A 240 -8.58 -20.84 5.12
N ILE A 241 -8.92 -19.93 4.23
CA ILE A 241 -9.90 -20.07 3.17
C ILE A 241 -9.66 -21.41 2.48
N ASN A 242 -10.66 -22.28 2.44
CA ASN A 242 -10.62 -23.42 1.52
C ASN A 242 -10.50 -22.83 0.11
N ASP A 243 -9.32 -23.00 -0.50
CA ASP A 243 -8.97 -22.47 -1.84
C ASP A 243 -10.02 -22.84 -2.91
N ASP A 244 -10.76 -23.93 -2.69
CA ASP A 244 -11.82 -24.42 -3.57
C ASP A 244 -13.12 -23.58 -3.54
N PHE A 245 -13.29 -22.65 -2.58
CA PHE A 245 -14.51 -21.84 -2.41
C PHE A 245 -14.30 -20.32 -2.35
N ASP A 246 -13.05 -19.82 -2.48
CA ASP A 246 -12.82 -18.38 -2.47
C ASP A 246 -13.40 -17.71 -3.73
N ARG A 247 -14.46 -16.93 -3.56
CA ARG A 247 -15.10 -16.19 -4.66
C ARG A 247 -14.50 -14.78 -4.84
N SER A 248 -13.44 -14.43 -4.12
CA SER A 248 -12.87 -13.08 -4.15
C SER A 248 -12.25 -12.73 -5.51
N ILE A 249 -12.38 -11.45 -5.88
CA ILE A 249 -11.75 -10.87 -7.07
C ILE A 249 -10.48 -10.14 -6.63
N TYR A 250 -9.34 -10.81 -6.74
CA TYR A 250 -8.04 -10.22 -6.47
C TYR A 250 -7.53 -9.45 -7.68
N ARG A 251 -6.91 -8.30 -7.44
CA ARG A 251 -6.42 -7.40 -8.50
C ARG A 251 -5.00 -6.95 -8.23
N PHE A 252 -4.20 -6.78 -9.29
CA PHE A 252 -2.98 -5.99 -9.18
C PHE A 252 -3.33 -4.52 -9.31
N SER A 253 -2.75 -3.66 -8.47
CA SER A 253 -3.01 -2.21 -8.51
C SER A 253 -2.70 -1.55 -9.86
N ALA A 254 -3.24 -0.36 -10.11
CA ALA A 254 -2.88 0.47 -11.25
C ALA A 254 -1.38 0.80 -11.27
N ALA A 255 -0.77 1.03 -10.11
CA ALA A 255 0.67 1.25 -9.99
C ALA A 255 1.50 0.05 -10.49
N ALA A 256 1.14 -1.17 -10.07
CA ALA A 256 1.78 -2.41 -10.54
C ALA A 256 1.61 -2.60 -12.06
N ALA A 257 0.42 -2.30 -12.60
CA ALA A 257 0.17 -2.31 -14.04
C ALA A 257 1.07 -1.32 -14.79
N ALA A 258 1.19 -0.10 -14.29
CA ALA A 258 2.06 0.92 -14.86
C ALA A 258 3.53 0.50 -14.83
N ILE A 259 4.02 0.00 -13.70
CA ILE A 259 5.41 -0.48 -13.56
C ILE A 259 5.69 -1.61 -14.56
N TYR A 260 4.77 -2.57 -14.67
CA TYR A 260 4.91 -3.66 -15.63
C TYR A 260 4.97 -3.15 -17.07
N PHE A 261 4.08 -2.23 -17.44
CA PHE A 261 4.07 -1.59 -18.75
C PHE A 261 5.37 -0.84 -19.04
N LEU A 262 5.82 0.01 -18.11
CA LEU A 262 7.03 0.82 -18.27
C LEU A 262 8.29 -0.05 -18.39
N LYS A 263 8.39 -1.18 -17.69
CA LYS A 263 9.49 -2.15 -17.85
C LYS A 263 9.53 -2.80 -19.23
N SER A 264 8.39 -2.87 -19.93
CA SER A 264 8.29 -3.48 -21.26
C SER A 264 8.59 -2.49 -22.41
N MET A 265 8.71 -1.21 -22.11
CA MET A 265 8.82 -0.14 -23.11
C MET A 265 10.29 0.16 -23.47
N PRO A 266 10.61 0.41 -24.75
CA PRO A 266 11.92 0.92 -25.16
C PRO A 266 12.27 2.26 -24.50
N HIS A 267 13.54 2.45 -24.17
CA HIS A 267 14.03 3.66 -23.51
C HIS A 267 13.72 4.94 -24.32
N GLU A 268 13.81 4.88 -25.64
CA GLU A 268 13.56 6.00 -26.53
C GLU A 268 12.12 6.51 -26.41
N MET A 269 11.15 5.61 -26.21
CA MET A 269 9.74 5.99 -26.05
C MET A 269 9.48 6.61 -24.68
N LEU A 270 10.15 6.10 -23.64
CA LEU A 270 10.02 6.61 -22.27
C LEU A 270 10.52 8.06 -22.12
N LEU A 271 11.50 8.49 -22.92
CA LEU A 271 11.95 9.90 -22.97
C LEU A 271 10.83 10.89 -23.36
N HIS A 272 9.81 10.41 -24.06
CA HIS A 272 8.68 11.23 -24.47
C HIS A 272 7.54 11.24 -23.46
N LEU A 273 7.53 10.31 -22.50
CA LEU A 273 6.47 10.21 -21.51
C LEU A 273 6.38 11.48 -20.65
N ARG A 274 5.16 11.99 -20.45
CA ARG A 274 4.93 13.22 -19.68
C ARG A 274 4.00 13.00 -18.49
N THR A 275 2.86 12.34 -18.70
CA THR A 275 1.83 12.24 -17.67
C THR A 275 1.28 10.83 -17.60
N ILE A 276 1.26 10.27 -16.39
CA ILE A 276 0.55 9.04 -16.06
C ILE A 276 -0.53 9.34 -15.02
N ILE A 277 -1.70 8.75 -15.21
CA ILE A 277 -2.72 8.64 -14.17
C ILE A 277 -2.78 7.18 -13.71
N LEU A 278 -2.67 6.97 -12.40
CA LEU A 278 -2.94 5.68 -11.77
C LEU A 278 -4.32 5.78 -11.12
N ASP A 279 -5.33 5.19 -11.74
CA ASP A 279 -6.72 5.25 -11.30
C ASP A 279 -7.06 3.99 -10.48
N GLU A 280 -6.75 4.04 -9.18
CA GLU A 280 -6.93 2.97 -8.20
C GLU A 280 -8.40 2.89 -7.72
N LYS A 281 -9.29 2.58 -8.65
CA LYS A 281 -10.75 2.54 -8.45
C LYS A 281 -11.30 1.28 -7.77
N HIS A 282 -10.46 0.28 -7.54
CA HIS A 282 -10.80 -0.94 -6.80
C HIS A 282 -9.63 -1.33 -5.89
N GLU A 283 -9.92 -2.03 -4.80
CA GLU A 283 -8.90 -2.65 -3.97
C GLU A 283 -7.99 -3.59 -4.77
N ALA A 284 -6.75 -3.71 -4.31
CA ALA A 284 -5.71 -4.51 -4.93
C ALA A 284 -4.88 -5.23 -3.87
N VAL A 285 -4.24 -6.33 -4.28
CA VAL A 285 -3.39 -7.15 -3.41
C VAL A 285 -2.09 -6.44 -3.04
N GLN A 286 -1.45 -6.95 -2.00
CA GLN A 286 -0.07 -6.63 -1.64
C GLN A 286 0.22 -5.21 -1.19
N HIS A 287 -0.67 -4.65 -0.36
CA HIS A 287 -0.49 -3.32 0.23
C HIS A 287 -0.29 -2.25 -0.86
N PRO A 288 -1.32 -2.02 -1.70
CA PRO A 288 -1.23 -1.14 -2.86
C PRO A 288 -0.74 0.27 -2.52
N GLU A 289 -0.97 0.76 -1.30
CA GLU A 289 -0.44 2.01 -0.78
C GLU A 289 1.09 2.16 -1.01
N TYR A 290 1.88 1.07 -0.95
CA TYR A 290 3.35 1.08 -1.11
C TYR A 290 3.80 1.14 -2.57
N HIS A 291 2.92 0.82 -3.52
CA HIS A 291 3.32 0.51 -4.89
C HIS A 291 3.90 1.69 -5.66
N ALA A 292 3.63 2.92 -5.21
CA ALA A 292 4.25 4.12 -5.79
C ALA A 292 5.78 4.13 -5.65
N ARG A 293 6.35 3.41 -4.68
CA ARG A 293 7.82 3.25 -4.55
C ARG A 293 8.45 2.59 -5.77
N GLY A 294 7.76 1.63 -6.38
CA GLY A 294 8.25 0.92 -7.57
C GLY A 294 8.41 1.79 -8.81
N LEU A 295 7.87 3.00 -8.79
CA LEU A 295 7.98 3.98 -9.86
C LEU A 295 9.21 4.90 -9.70
N ILE A 296 9.86 4.95 -8.50
CA ILE A 296 11.01 5.84 -8.20
C ILE A 296 12.11 5.77 -9.28
N PRO A 297 12.58 4.59 -9.73
CA PRO A 297 13.62 4.52 -10.76
C PRO A 297 13.23 5.19 -12.09
N PHE A 298 11.94 5.11 -12.45
CA PHE A 298 11.43 5.75 -13.68
C PHE A 298 11.42 7.27 -13.55
N TRP A 299 11.05 7.81 -12.40
CA TRP A 299 11.12 9.27 -12.21
C TRP A 299 12.55 9.80 -12.22
N GLN A 300 13.47 9.10 -11.57
CA GLN A 300 14.89 9.48 -11.57
C GLN A 300 15.47 9.48 -12.99
N ALA A 301 15.09 8.49 -13.81
CA ALA A 301 15.51 8.40 -15.21
C ALA A 301 14.79 9.40 -16.14
N TYR A 302 13.54 9.78 -15.82
CA TYR A 302 12.69 10.61 -16.68
C TYR A 302 12.11 11.83 -15.91
N PRO A 303 12.91 12.89 -15.66
CA PRO A 303 12.52 14.01 -14.79
C PRO A 303 11.30 14.83 -15.25
N ARG A 304 10.90 14.68 -16.52
CA ARG A 304 9.71 15.32 -17.10
C ARG A 304 8.42 14.53 -16.86
N LEU A 305 8.52 13.31 -16.32
CA LEU A 305 7.38 12.50 -15.96
C LEU A 305 6.67 13.09 -14.73
N ARG A 306 5.35 13.16 -14.82
CA ARG A 306 4.42 13.47 -13.74
C ARG A 306 3.47 12.31 -13.58
N ILE A 307 3.23 11.90 -12.35
CA ILE A 307 2.28 10.84 -12.04
C ILE A 307 1.29 11.37 -11.03
N GLU A 308 0.02 11.24 -11.37
CA GLU A 308 -1.10 11.49 -10.48
C GLU A 308 -1.73 10.15 -10.13
N ARG A 309 -1.78 9.83 -8.84
CA ARG A 309 -2.41 8.62 -8.34
C ARG A 309 -3.75 8.97 -7.72
N ARG A 310 -4.84 8.57 -8.36
CA ARG A 310 -6.21 8.76 -7.87
C ARG A 310 -6.66 7.49 -7.18
N VAL A 311 -7.21 7.61 -5.98
CA VAL A 311 -7.63 6.45 -5.19
C VAL A 311 -9.05 6.68 -4.72
N SER A 312 -9.97 5.81 -5.13
CA SER A 312 -11.38 5.90 -4.70
C SER A 312 -11.49 5.59 -3.21
N LEU A 313 -12.09 6.49 -2.45
CA LEU A 313 -12.33 6.22 -1.03
C LEU A 313 -13.31 5.06 -0.84
N TRP A 314 -14.45 5.09 -1.53
CA TRP A 314 -15.53 4.10 -1.34
C TRP A 314 -15.25 2.73 -1.94
N ARG A 315 -14.57 2.64 -3.09
CA ARG A 315 -14.30 1.37 -3.79
C ARG A 315 -12.90 0.81 -3.54
N ASN A 316 -12.05 1.53 -2.82
CA ASN A 316 -10.71 1.09 -2.51
C ASN A 316 -10.37 1.31 -1.04
N VAL A 317 -10.14 2.54 -0.59
CA VAL A 317 -9.58 2.81 0.75
C VAL A 317 -10.46 2.27 1.88
N PHE A 318 -11.78 2.47 1.81
CA PHE A 318 -12.71 2.04 2.86
C PHE A 318 -13.08 0.55 2.80
N GLN A 319 -12.71 -0.16 1.72
CA GLN A 319 -13.09 -1.56 1.52
C GLN A 319 -12.31 -2.52 2.44
N ALA A 320 -11.08 -2.15 2.80
CA ALA A 320 -10.24 -2.96 3.66
C ALA A 320 -10.85 -3.03 5.07
N ASP A 321 -11.06 -4.25 5.57
CA ASP A 321 -11.57 -4.52 6.91
C ASP A 321 -10.71 -5.60 7.56
N ILE A 322 -10.13 -5.26 8.71
CA ILE A 322 -9.18 -6.09 9.47
C ILE A 322 -9.82 -7.34 10.08
N ASN A 323 -11.15 -7.40 10.13
CA ASN A 323 -11.91 -8.51 10.72
C ASN A 323 -12.13 -9.67 9.75
N TYR A 324 -11.89 -9.46 8.45
CA TYR A 324 -12.14 -10.42 7.39
C TYR A 324 -10.86 -10.70 6.61
N LEU A 325 -10.67 -11.96 6.21
CA LEU A 325 -9.43 -12.41 5.59
C LEU A 325 -9.40 -12.16 4.09
N CYS A 326 -10.56 -12.19 3.45
CA CYS A 326 -10.70 -11.92 2.03
C CYS A 326 -11.98 -11.13 1.73
N PRO A 327 -12.08 -10.58 0.50
CA PRO A 327 -13.26 -9.85 0.06
C PRO A 327 -14.57 -10.66 0.16
N ALA A 328 -14.54 -11.95 -0.16
CA ALA A 328 -15.73 -12.82 -0.10
C ALA A 328 -16.32 -12.92 1.32
N GLU A 329 -15.47 -13.09 2.35
CA GLU A 329 -15.92 -13.15 3.75
C GLU A 329 -16.62 -11.87 4.20
N ARG A 330 -16.28 -10.70 3.62
CA ARG A 330 -16.94 -9.43 3.95
C ARG A 330 -18.40 -9.40 3.49
N CYS A 331 -18.78 -10.22 2.51
CA CYS A 331 -20.17 -10.30 2.04
C CYS A 331 -21.00 -11.35 2.78
N GLU A 332 -20.38 -12.23 3.58
CA GLU A 332 -21.07 -13.29 4.31
C GLU A 332 -21.73 -12.75 5.58
N LEU A 333 -23.05 -12.55 5.54
CA LEU A 333 -23.83 -12.00 6.66
C LEU A 333 -23.65 -12.80 7.96
N ASP A 334 -23.54 -14.13 7.88
CA ASP A 334 -23.37 -15.02 9.03
C ASP A 334 -22.03 -14.84 9.75
N LEU A 335 -21.02 -14.28 9.07
CA LEU A 335 -19.71 -13.97 9.65
C LEU A 335 -19.65 -12.56 10.27
N ARG A 336 -20.68 -11.73 10.11
CA ARG A 336 -20.67 -10.35 10.61
C ARG A 336 -21.28 -10.26 12.01
N SER A 337 -20.55 -9.59 12.90
CA SER A 337 -21.07 -9.17 14.21
C SER A 337 -21.86 -7.86 14.13
N THR A 338 -21.71 -7.09 13.03
CA THR A 338 -22.37 -5.80 12.78
C THR A 338 -23.14 -5.84 11.46
N PRO A 339 -24.12 -4.94 11.25
CA PRO A 339 -24.74 -4.81 9.94
C PRO A 339 -23.70 -4.46 8.86
N ALA A 340 -24.08 -4.60 7.59
CA ALA A 340 -23.23 -4.32 6.44
C ALA A 340 -22.95 -2.81 6.25
N PHE A 341 -22.18 -2.24 7.17
CA PHE A 341 -21.79 -0.83 7.22
C PHE A 341 -20.26 -0.69 7.29
N LEU A 342 -19.80 0.54 7.06
CA LEU A 342 -18.41 0.94 7.23
C LEU A 342 -18.20 1.41 8.68
N ASN A 343 -17.38 0.70 9.45
CA ASN A 343 -17.14 1.03 10.86
C ASN A 343 -16.17 2.22 10.99
N SER A 344 -16.50 3.19 11.85
CA SER A 344 -15.71 4.41 12.03
C SER A 344 -14.29 4.15 12.55
N ASP A 345 -14.13 3.14 13.42
CA ASP A 345 -12.86 2.77 14.05
C ASP A 345 -11.81 2.20 13.07
N GLN A 346 -12.22 1.82 11.86
CA GLN A 346 -11.32 1.30 10.82
C GLN A 346 -10.87 2.38 9.82
N ILE A 347 -11.71 3.39 9.58
CA ILE A 347 -11.54 4.39 8.51
C ILE A 347 -10.17 5.06 8.58
N THR A 348 -9.80 5.56 9.76
CA THR A 348 -8.56 6.32 9.93
C THR A 348 -7.33 5.45 9.64
N SER A 349 -7.33 4.18 10.07
CA SER A 349 -6.20 3.28 9.82
C SER A 349 -5.96 3.06 8.32
N ASN A 350 -7.04 2.86 7.56
CA ASN A 350 -6.98 2.67 6.12
C ASN A 350 -6.46 3.92 5.40
N VAL A 351 -7.03 5.09 5.71
CA VAL A 351 -6.61 6.36 5.07
C VAL A 351 -5.19 6.73 5.45
N ALA A 352 -4.81 6.50 6.71
CA ALA A 352 -3.50 6.90 7.21
C ALA A 352 -2.36 6.20 6.48
N CYS A 353 -2.50 4.91 6.17
CA CYS A 353 -1.53 4.15 5.36
C CYS A 353 -1.21 4.84 4.03
N TRP A 354 -2.23 5.24 3.27
CA TRP A 354 -2.04 5.94 1.99
C TRP A 354 -1.31 7.27 2.13
N ILE A 355 -1.64 8.04 3.17
CA ILE A 355 -1.04 9.36 3.41
C ILE A 355 0.43 9.23 3.80
N VAL A 356 0.76 8.37 4.78
CA VAL A 356 2.14 8.24 5.24
C VAL A 356 3.04 7.62 4.17
N GLU A 357 2.50 6.71 3.36
CA GLU A 357 3.23 6.12 2.23
C GLU A 357 3.53 7.15 1.14
N ALA A 358 2.60 8.04 0.84
CA ALA A 358 2.87 9.16 -0.07
C ALA A 358 3.94 10.12 0.48
N MET A 359 4.00 10.31 1.81
CA MET A 359 4.97 11.19 2.46
C MET A 359 6.40 10.65 2.41
N VAL A 360 6.59 9.33 2.49
CA VAL A 360 7.92 8.71 2.47
C VAL A 360 8.51 8.56 1.07
N LEU A 361 7.76 8.87 0.01
CA LEU A 361 8.28 8.82 -1.36
C LEU A 361 9.43 9.82 -1.58
N LEU A 362 9.28 11.07 -1.12
CA LEU A 362 10.30 12.11 -1.26
C LEU A 362 11.65 11.70 -0.62
N PRO A 363 11.71 11.31 0.67
CA PRO A 363 12.96 10.84 1.26
C PRO A 363 13.48 9.55 0.63
N ALA A 364 12.61 8.70 0.07
CA ALA A 364 13.01 7.51 -0.69
C ALA A 364 13.59 7.81 -2.10
N GLY A 365 13.71 9.09 -2.49
CA GLY A 365 14.35 9.51 -3.73
C GLY A 365 13.39 9.88 -4.86
N MET A 366 12.10 10.08 -4.55
CA MET A 366 11.14 10.69 -5.47
C MET A 366 11.47 12.16 -5.72
N PRO A 367 11.57 12.63 -6.97
CA PRO A 367 11.74 14.06 -7.24
C PRO A 367 10.56 14.89 -6.71
N ALA A 368 10.84 16.05 -6.13
CA ALA A 368 9.78 16.95 -5.69
C ALA A 368 8.88 17.36 -6.88
N LYS A 369 7.56 17.44 -6.62
CA LYS A 369 6.53 17.80 -7.61
C LYS A 369 6.37 16.82 -8.79
N SER A 370 6.96 15.61 -8.72
CA SER A 370 6.77 14.59 -9.76
C SER A 370 5.62 13.62 -9.48
N PHE A 371 5.12 13.60 -8.24
CA PHE A 371 4.06 12.74 -7.77
C PHE A 371 2.99 13.54 -7.02
N SER A 372 1.73 13.17 -7.23
CA SER A 372 0.59 13.56 -6.40
C SER A 372 -0.27 12.34 -6.10
N LEU A 373 -0.78 12.25 -4.87
CA LEU A 373 -1.84 11.36 -4.44
C LEU A 373 -3.13 12.16 -4.31
N PHE A 374 -4.19 11.67 -4.92
CA PHE A 374 -5.52 12.26 -4.90
C PHE A 374 -6.49 11.28 -4.25
N LEU A 375 -6.98 11.63 -3.06
CA LEU A 375 -8.04 10.91 -2.37
C LEU A 375 -9.38 11.31 -2.98
N ASP A 376 -9.96 10.41 -3.76
CA ASP A 376 -11.16 10.67 -4.55
C ASP A 376 -12.43 10.28 -3.80
N GLY A 377 -13.21 11.28 -3.43
CA GLY A 377 -14.52 11.12 -2.81
C GLY A 377 -15.67 10.93 -3.80
N ASP A 378 -15.43 11.00 -5.11
CA ASP A 378 -16.50 10.85 -6.09
C ASP A 378 -17.10 9.42 -6.07
N PRO A 379 -18.41 9.30 -6.36
CA PRO A 379 -19.37 10.35 -6.70
C PRO A 379 -20.04 11.06 -5.49
N ALA A 380 -19.56 10.85 -4.26
CA ALA A 380 -20.15 11.41 -3.04
C ALA A 380 -19.14 12.23 -2.19
N PRO A 381 -18.53 13.30 -2.74
CA PRO A 381 -17.49 14.06 -2.06
C PRO A 381 -17.99 14.70 -0.76
N ALA A 382 -19.27 15.13 -0.69
CA ALA A 382 -19.84 15.69 0.53
C ALA A 382 -19.84 14.67 1.69
N LEU A 383 -20.25 13.44 1.43
CA LEU A 383 -20.25 12.36 2.42
C LEU A 383 -18.82 12.01 2.87
N CYS A 384 -17.84 12.03 1.94
CA CYS A 384 -16.44 11.90 2.32
C CYS A 384 -15.95 13.04 3.22
N GLY A 385 -16.40 14.28 2.96
CA GLY A 385 -16.12 15.41 3.83
C GLY A 385 -16.65 15.18 5.26
N GLU A 386 -17.89 14.72 5.40
CA GLU A 386 -18.49 14.40 6.70
C GLU A 386 -17.71 13.32 7.45
N VAL A 387 -17.30 12.25 6.76
CA VAL A 387 -16.45 11.19 7.32
C VAL A 387 -15.12 11.75 7.81
N PHE A 388 -14.44 12.56 7.00
CA PHE A 388 -13.15 13.16 7.38
C PHE A 388 -13.28 14.07 8.59
N GLN A 389 -14.34 14.88 8.63
CA GLN A 389 -14.59 15.83 9.72
C GLN A 389 -14.95 15.14 11.03
N SER A 390 -15.76 14.08 10.97
CA SER A 390 -16.30 13.41 12.16
C SER A 390 -15.37 12.33 12.71
N VAL A 391 -14.62 11.65 11.83
CA VAL A 391 -13.77 10.51 12.20
C VAL A 391 -12.30 10.89 12.16
N ILE A 392 -11.78 11.31 11.00
CA ILE A 392 -10.33 11.48 10.82
C ILE A 392 -9.78 12.66 11.61
N GLN A 393 -10.44 13.83 11.57
CA GLN A 393 -10.03 14.99 12.37
C GLN A 393 -10.10 14.69 13.87
N ARG A 394 -11.15 13.99 14.30
CA ARG A 394 -11.31 13.54 15.68
C ARG A 394 -10.16 12.62 16.09
N ASP A 395 -9.85 11.61 15.29
CA ASP A 395 -8.81 10.63 15.59
C ASP A 395 -7.40 11.24 15.60
N VAL A 396 -7.11 12.18 14.69
CA VAL A 396 -5.88 12.98 14.75
C VAL A 396 -5.81 13.77 16.04
N ALA A 397 -6.90 14.43 16.44
CA ALA A 397 -6.95 15.18 17.69
C ALA A 397 -6.81 14.26 18.91
N TRP A 398 -7.38 13.06 18.87
CA TRP A 398 -7.28 12.04 19.92
C TRP A 398 -5.83 11.58 20.09
N GLN A 399 -5.13 11.28 18.99
CA GLN A 399 -3.70 10.93 19.02
C GLN A 399 -2.85 12.07 19.59
N LEU A 400 -3.07 13.31 19.13
CA LEU A 400 -2.30 14.47 19.60
C LEU A 400 -2.59 14.82 21.07
N ALA A 401 -3.84 14.69 21.51
CA ALA A 401 -4.22 14.95 22.90
C ALA A 401 -3.70 13.88 23.85
N TRP A 402 -3.69 12.61 23.41
CA TRP A 402 -3.04 11.53 24.13
C TRP A 402 -1.54 11.82 24.32
N ASP A 403 -0.84 12.17 23.24
CA ASP A 403 0.57 12.54 23.27
C ASP A 403 0.84 13.72 24.22
N LEU A 404 0.03 14.77 24.14
CA LEU A 404 0.13 15.94 25.00
C LEU A 404 -0.18 15.63 26.47
N SER A 405 -1.09 14.69 26.73
CA SER A 405 -1.42 14.25 28.10
C SER A 405 -0.27 13.47 28.73
N LEU A 406 0.46 12.67 27.95
CA LEU A 406 1.70 12.02 28.38
C LEU A 406 2.81 13.06 28.66
N GLU A 407 2.99 14.03 27.77
CA GLU A 407 3.98 15.11 27.94
C GLU A 407 3.71 15.95 29.20
N LYS A 408 2.44 16.20 29.52
CA LYS A 408 2.02 16.94 30.72
C LYS A 408 1.95 16.08 31.99
N GLU A 409 2.40 14.82 31.92
CA GLU A 409 2.37 13.86 33.04
C GLU A 409 0.96 13.66 33.64
N LEU A 410 -0.09 13.85 32.83
CA LEU A 410 -1.49 13.61 33.22
C LEU A 410 -1.85 12.12 33.14
N LEU A 411 -1.10 11.37 32.35
CA LEU A 411 -1.18 9.92 32.20
C LEU A 411 0.11 9.29 32.71
N PRO A 412 0.07 8.03 33.19
CA PRO A 412 1.29 7.30 33.56
C PRO A 412 2.26 7.20 32.38
N GLU A 413 3.56 7.18 32.69
CA GLU A 413 4.58 6.91 31.68
C GLU A 413 4.34 5.53 31.04
N ILE A 414 4.34 5.49 29.71
CA ILE A 414 4.21 4.27 28.92
C ILE A 414 5.45 4.05 28.07
N SER A 415 5.75 2.79 27.74
CA SER A 415 6.92 2.50 26.91
C SER A 415 6.77 3.05 25.49
N TRP A 416 7.90 3.23 24.81
CA TRP A 416 7.94 3.63 23.40
C TRP A 416 7.09 2.70 22.49
N PHE A 417 7.04 1.40 22.85
CA PHE A 417 6.30 0.36 22.13
C PHE A 417 4.80 0.41 22.43
N ASP A 418 4.42 0.57 23.70
CA ASP A 418 3.00 0.65 24.11
C ASP A 418 2.33 1.89 23.54
N LYS A 419 3.04 3.03 23.50
CA LYS A 419 2.57 4.25 22.82
C LYS A 419 2.19 3.97 21.37
N ARG A 420 2.95 3.11 20.70
CA ARG A 420 2.82 2.80 19.27
C ARG A 420 1.93 1.58 18.98
N GLY A 421 1.24 1.08 20.00
CA GLY A 421 0.24 0.03 19.87
C GLY A 421 0.82 -1.37 19.64
N GLU A 422 2.05 -1.67 20.09
CA GLU A 422 2.62 -3.02 19.92
C GLU A 422 1.83 -4.08 20.71
N SER A 423 1.40 -3.80 21.94
CA SER A 423 0.59 -4.75 22.73
C SER A 423 -0.91 -4.69 22.41
N VAL A 424 -1.25 -3.98 21.34
CA VAL A 424 -2.58 -3.89 20.76
C VAL A 424 -2.59 -4.78 19.52
N THR A 425 -3.18 -5.98 19.64
CA THR A 425 -3.38 -6.86 18.47
C THR A 425 -4.29 -6.16 17.46
N ARG A 426 -3.71 -5.44 16.47
CA ARG A 426 -4.45 -4.85 15.34
C ARG A 426 -5.03 -5.91 14.38
N HIS A 427 -4.69 -7.18 14.59
CA HIS A 427 -5.22 -8.30 13.80
C HIS A 427 -6.25 -9.10 14.60
N GLY A 428 -7.53 -8.97 14.20
CA GLY A 428 -8.51 -10.04 14.02
C GLY A 428 -8.85 -11.02 15.15
N ASP A 429 -8.31 -10.93 16.36
CA ASP A 429 -8.69 -11.83 17.45
C ASP A 429 -9.60 -11.14 18.47
N TYR A 430 -10.88 -11.05 18.13
CA TYR A 430 -11.98 -10.81 19.08
C TYR A 430 -12.38 -12.09 19.82
N SER A 431 -11.74 -13.24 19.56
CA SER A 431 -12.17 -14.56 20.03
C SER A 431 -11.39 -15.12 21.22
N SER A 432 -10.20 -14.61 21.56
CA SER A 432 -9.57 -14.92 22.83
C SER A 432 -10.06 -13.96 23.92
N GLY A 433 -10.97 -14.44 24.78
CA GLY A 433 -11.54 -13.72 25.92
C GLY A 433 -10.54 -13.37 27.04
N VAL A 434 -9.29 -13.04 26.70
CA VAL A 434 -8.26 -12.57 27.63
C VAL A 434 -8.13 -11.06 27.44
N TYR A 435 -9.11 -10.33 27.97
CA TYR A 435 -9.20 -8.86 27.89
C TYR A 435 -8.28 -8.13 28.88
N GLU A 436 -7.49 -8.83 29.71
CA GLU A 436 -6.93 -8.23 30.92
C GLU A 436 -5.51 -7.65 30.80
N ASP A 437 -4.80 -7.78 29.67
CA ASP A 437 -3.39 -7.35 29.58
C ASP A 437 -2.99 -6.63 28.27
N LYS A 438 -3.94 -6.06 27.51
CA LYS A 438 -3.58 -5.24 26.33
C LYS A 438 -3.00 -3.90 26.80
N LYS A 439 -1.72 -3.66 26.52
CA LYS A 439 -1.01 -2.40 26.82
C LYS A 439 -0.86 -1.56 25.55
N GLY A 440 -1.50 -0.39 25.51
CA GLY A 440 -1.25 0.59 24.46
C GLY A 440 -2.51 1.22 23.90
N PHE A 441 -2.32 2.30 23.16
CA PHE A 441 -3.43 3.15 22.71
C PHE A 441 -3.83 2.85 21.27
N TRP A 442 -5.06 2.36 21.08
CA TRP A 442 -5.64 2.07 19.76
C TRP A 442 -5.75 3.30 18.86
N GLY A 443 -5.88 4.49 19.45
CA GLY A 443 -5.95 5.76 18.73
C GLY A 443 -4.61 6.31 18.23
N TYR A 444 -3.51 5.57 18.39
CA TYR A 444 -2.25 5.89 17.73
C TYR A 444 -2.20 5.20 16.37
N PHE A 445 -1.99 5.97 15.29
CA PHE A 445 -1.90 5.43 13.92
C PHE A 445 -0.46 5.41 13.44
N PHE A 446 0.09 6.60 13.16
CA PHE A 446 1.45 6.82 12.68
C PHE A 446 2.00 8.15 13.19
N GLU A 447 3.33 8.24 13.30
CA GLU A 447 4.02 9.44 13.79
C GLU A 447 3.74 10.65 12.89
N ASP A 448 3.77 10.44 11.58
CA ASP A 448 3.67 11.50 10.59
C ASP A 448 2.23 11.80 10.13
N PHE A 449 1.26 11.00 10.54
CA PHE A 449 -0.13 11.11 10.07
C PHE A 449 -0.81 12.44 10.45
N PRO A 450 -0.72 12.93 11.71
CA PRO A 450 -1.25 14.25 12.06
C PRO A 450 -0.68 15.40 11.20
N ARG A 451 0.61 15.32 10.85
CA ARG A 451 1.26 16.28 9.95
C ARG A 451 0.74 16.17 8.52
N GLY A 452 0.46 14.94 8.07
CA GLY A 452 -0.15 14.67 6.78
C GLY A 452 -1.53 15.32 6.64
N ILE A 453 -2.43 15.09 7.60
CA ILE A 453 -3.78 15.70 7.60
C ILE A 453 -3.71 17.23 7.66
N ARG A 454 -2.84 17.81 8.49
CA ARG A 454 -2.66 19.28 8.58
C ARG A 454 -2.23 19.91 7.25
N ASN A 455 -1.53 19.17 6.40
CA ASN A 455 -0.98 19.67 5.14
C ASN A 455 -1.76 19.24 3.89
N LEU A 456 -2.77 18.37 4.06
CA LEU A 456 -3.61 17.87 2.99
C LEU A 456 -4.22 19.05 2.20
N GLY A 457 -4.10 18.99 0.88
CA GLY A 457 -4.61 20.03 -0.02
C GLY A 457 -3.70 21.24 -0.21
N LYS A 458 -2.64 21.42 0.59
CA LYS A 458 -1.67 22.51 0.38
C LYS A 458 -0.83 22.24 -0.87
N GLY A 459 -0.59 23.26 -1.70
CA GLY A 459 0.04 23.08 -3.02
C GLY A 459 1.48 22.54 -3.04
N SER A 460 2.20 22.57 -1.92
CA SER A 460 3.54 21.96 -1.79
C SER A 460 3.53 20.53 -1.24
N PHE A 461 2.37 20.05 -0.79
CA PHE A 461 2.19 18.73 -0.20
C PHE A 461 1.70 17.74 -1.27
N PRO A 462 2.18 16.48 -1.31
CA PRO A 462 1.83 15.57 -2.39
C PRO A 462 0.40 15.01 -2.31
N VAL A 463 -0.34 15.22 -1.22
CA VAL A 463 -1.69 14.63 -1.03
C VAL A 463 -2.78 15.69 -1.14
N HIS A 464 -3.80 15.39 -1.95
CA HIS A 464 -4.95 16.24 -2.24
C HIS A 464 -6.27 15.45 -2.20
N CYS A 465 -7.40 16.15 -2.20
CA CYS A 465 -8.75 15.58 -2.26
C CYS A 465 -9.73 16.54 -2.97
N ASN A 466 -10.92 16.04 -3.36
CA ASN A 466 -12.04 16.81 -3.94
C ASN A 466 -13.14 17.21 -2.93
N PHE A 467 -12.91 17.04 -1.63
CA PHE A 467 -13.89 17.33 -0.58
C PHE A 467 -13.28 18.15 0.56
N ASP A 468 -14.13 18.77 1.37
CA ASP A 468 -13.71 19.56 2.52
C ASP A 468 -13.39 18.66 3.72
N ILE A 469 -12.13 18.68 4.16
CA ILE A 469 -11.65 17.92 5.33
C ILE A 469 -11.96 18.61 6.67
N GLY A 470 -12.51 19.83 6.63
CA GLY A 470 -12.78 20.66 7.79
C GLY A 470 -11.54 21.20 8.49
N SER A 471 -11.75 21.68 9.71
CA SER A 471 -10.70 22.29 10.54
C SER A 471 -10.20 21.33 11.60
N ALA A 472 -8.92 21.47 11.98
CA ALA A 472 -8.34 20.71 13.07
C ALA A 472 -9.06 21.02 14.39
N CYS A 473 -9.34 19.99 15.19
CA CYS A 473 -9.93 20.16 16.52
C CYS A 473 -8.92 20.81 17.48
N ASP A 474 -9.45 21.47 18.51
CA ASP A 474 -8.63 22.06 19.57
C ASP A 474 -8.13 20.96 20.53
N VAL A 475 -6.89 20.54 20.31
CA VAL A 475 -6.19 19.51 21.11
C VAL A 475 -6.07 19.94 22.58
N GLU A 476 -5.80 21.21 22.85
CA GLU A 476 -5.63 21.72 24.21
C GLU A 476 -6.96 21.71 24.98
N SER A 477 -8.05 22.09 24.31
CA SER A 477 -9.39 21.95 24.88
C SER A 477 -9.70 20.48 25.17
N LEU A 478 -9.34 19.56 24.25
CA LEU A 478 -9.57 18.13 24.46
C LEU A 478 -8.82 17.60 25.70
N VAL A 479 -7.55 17.98 25.88
CA VAL A 479 -6.77 17.58 27.07
C VAL A 479 -7.40 18.13 28.35
N ARG A 480 -7.82 19.41 28.37
CA ARG A 480 -8.45 20.01 29.55
C ARG A 480 -9.76 19.32 29.95
N GLN A 481 -10.56 18.92 28.97
CA GLN A 481 -11.84 18.23 29.21
C GLN A 481 -11.66 16.81 29.77
N HIS A 482 -10.48 16.22 29.57
CA HIS A 482 -10.20 14.82 29.90
C HIS A 482 -9.02 14.65 30.86
N VAL A 483 -8.68 15.69 31.64
CA VAL A 483 -7.53 15.69 32.57
C VAL A 483 -7.58 14.56 33.59
N ASP A 484 -8.77 14.17 34.05
CA ASP A 484 -8.96 13.12 35.07
C ASP A 484 -9.13 11.72 34.47
N TRP A 485 -8.99 11.58 33.14
CA TRP A 485 -9.19 10.29 32.48
C TRP A 485 -7.97 9.39 32.64
N ARG A 486 -8.22 8.13 33.01
CA ARG A 486 -7.22 7.07 32.95
C ARG A 486 -7.08 6.53 31.53
N GLN A 487 -5.96 5.86 31.27
CA GLN A 487 -5.67 5.19 29.99
C GLN A 487 -6.85 4.34 29.47
N SER A 488 -7.41 3.47 30.31
CA SER A 488 -8.52 2.60 29.90
C SER A 488 -9.77 3.36 29.45
N LYS A 489 -9.99 4.57 29.99
CA LYS A 489 -11.11 5.41 29.57
C LYS A 489 -10.83 6.05 28.21
N TRP A 490 -9.63 6.57 27.99
CA TRP A 490 -9.21 7.09 26.67
C TRP A 490 -9.32 6.03 25.56
N GLU A 491 -8.93 4.79 25.87
CA GLU A 491 -9.04 3.65 24.94
C GLU A 491 -10.50 3.30 24.66
N LYS A 492 -11.32 3.15 25.71
CA LYS A 492 -12.75 2.85 25.55
C LYS A 492 -13.45 3.93 24.70
N GLU A 493 -13.24 5.19 25.03
CA GLU A 493 -13.88 6.32 24.36
C GLU A 493 -13.33 6.56 22.95
N TRP A 494 -12.14 6.03 22.64
CA TRP A 494 -11.66 6.00 21.26
C TRP A 494 -12.57 5.13 20.38
N PHE A 495 -13.03 3.97 20.85
CA PHE A 495 -13.97 3.09 20.11
C PHE A 495 -15.40 3.64 20.03
N GLU A 496 -15.78 4.57 20.90
CA GLU A 496 -17.12 5.17 20.93
C GLU A 496 -17.24 6.35 19.93
N HIS A 497 -16.90 6.10 18.65
CA HIS A 497 -17.14 7.07 17.59
C HIS A 497 -18.63 7.40 17.46
N ASN A 498 -18.94 8.65 17.11
CA ASN A 498 -20.29 9.08 16.82
C ASN A 498 -20.31 9.82 15.45
N PRO A 499 -20.89 9.22 14.39
CA PRO A 499 -21.56 7.92 14.39
C PRO A 499 -20.57 6.74 14.49
N PRO A 500 -20.99 5.58 15.03
CA PRO A 500 -20.15 4.38 15.12
C PRO A 500 -19.94 3.68 13.76
N TRP A 501 -20.86 3.89 12.81
CA TRP A 501 -20.78 3.33 11.47
C TRP A 501 -21.39 4.27 10.43
N TRP A 502 -21.04 4.05 9.17
CA TRP A 502 -21.45 4.83 8.01
C TRP A 502 -22.11 3.93 6.96
N GLN A 503 -23.11 4.49 6.27
CA GLN A 503 -23.72 3.88 5.11
C GLN A 503 -23.38 4.70 3.86
N ALA A 504 -23.11 4.01 2.75
CA ALA A 504 -23.03 4.67 1.46
C ALA A 504 -24.42 5.23 1.08
N MET A 505 -24.48 6.46 0.57
CA MET A 505 -25.73 7.11 0.18
C MET A 505 -25.71 7.47 -1.32
N PRO A 506 -26.88 7.61 -1.97
CA PRO A 506 -26.95 8.06 -3.35
C PRO A 506 -26.10 9.31 -3.60
N PRO A 507 -25.31 9.36 -4.68
CA PRO A 507 -25.34 8.48 -5.85
C PRO A 507 -24.55 7.17 -5.73
N LEU A 508 -23.93 6.86 -4.60
CA LEU A 508 -23.33 5.55 -4.37
C LEU A 508 -24.42 4.48 -4.20
N PRO A 509 -24.16 3.24 -4.64
CA PRO A 509 -24.97 2.10 -4.24
C PRO A 509 -24.75 1.80 -2.75
N ASP A 510 -25.61 0.96 -2.17
CA ASP A 510 -25.48 0.50 -0.79
C ASP A 510 -24.09 -0.11 -0.51
N TRP A 511 -23.63 0.00 0.74
CA TRP A 511 -22.30 -0.48 1.13
C TRP A 511 -22.08 -1.95 0.78
N MET A 512 -23.07 -2.82 1.01
CA MET A 512 -22.97 -4.24 0.64
C MET A 512 -22.75 -4.43 -0.86
N ILE A 513 -23.44 -3.65 -1.71
CA ILE A 513 -23.27 -3.73 -3.16
C ILE A 513 -21.84 -3.30 -3.56
N LEU A 514 -21.27 -2.30 -2.89
CA LEU A 514 -19.88 -1.91 -3.11
C LEU A 514 -18.90 -3.04 -2.75
N LEU A 515 -19.14 -3.77 -1.66
CA LEU A 515 -18.32 -4.94 -1.28
C LEU A 515 -18.46 -6.08 -2.31
N GLU A 516 -19.68 -6.33 -2.78
CA GLU A 516 -19.98 -7.37 -3.78
C GLU A 516 -19.29 -7.13 -5.13
N GLU A 517 -18.86 -5.89 -5.45
CA GLU A 517 -18.00 -5.60 -6.62
C GLU A 517 -16.65 -6.34 -6.58
N ASN A 518 -16.26 -6.87 -5.41
CA ASN A 518 -15.03 -7.65 -5.19
C ASN A 518 -15.27 -9.16 -5.08
N VAL A 519 -16.46 -9.65 -5.45
CA VAL A 519 -16.82 -11.07 -5.35
C VAL A 519 -17.43 -11.56 -6.67
N LEU A 520 -17.03 -12.75 -7.12
CA LEU A 520 -17.62 -13.43 -8.28
C LEU A 520 -19.07 -13.82 -7.98
N THR A 521 -19.96 -13.60 -8.95
CA THR A 521 -21.36 -14.04 -8.83
C THR A 521 -21.46 -15.55 -9.08
N GLU A 522 -22.50 -16.20 -8.56
CA GLU A 522 -22.73 -17.65 -8.79
C GLU A 522 -22.80 -18.02 -10.28
N LYS A 523 -23.15 -17.07 -11.16
CA LYS A 523 -23.20 -17.27 -12.61
C LYS A 523 -21.82 -17.27 -13.28
N ASP A 524 -20.78 -16.74 -12.62
CA ASP A 524 -19.42 -16.64 -13.16
C ASP A 524 -18.52 -17.84 -12.76
N ILE A 525 -19.06 -18.71 -11.90
CA ILE A 525 -18.40 -19.90 -11.34
C ILE A 525 -18.57 -21.11 -12.26
N TRP A 526 -19.65 -21.16 -13.04
CA TRP A 526 -19.96 -22.19 -14.04
C TRP A 526 -19.73 -21.66 -15.46
#